data_AF-A0A4D6MM80-F1
#
_entry.id   AF-A0A4D6MM80-F1
#
_cell.length_a   1.000
_cell.length_b   1.000
_cell.length_c   1.000
_cell.angle_alpha   90.00
_cell.angle_beta   90.00
_cell.angle_gamma   90.00
#
_symmetry.space_group_name_H-M   'P 1'
#
loop_
_entity.id
_entity.type
_entity.pdbx_description
1 polymer ?
#
loop_
_entity_poly.entity_id
_entity_poly.type
_entity_poly.pdbx_seq_one_letter_code
_entity_poly.pdbx_strand_id
1 'polypeptide(L)'
;MEAFLERASTDLGTTLFAVTLTKSQAKAIHLDLNVAFVDVIKSLEMNVIYLVARRNGVECKLLVSRTKKSTKFGQGWRKFCVENSLKEGDRLVFEVDHLQKQPIVEVYINRCYCGVAKSIDLV
;
A
#
# COMPACT_ATOMS: atom_id res chain seq x y z
N MET A 1 -15.98 11.48 -3.14
CA MET A 1 -15.69 12.42 -4.22
C MET A 1 -14.44 13.17 -3.80
N GLU A 2 -13.22 12.89 -4.23
CA GLU A 2 -12.61 12.00 -5.22
C GLU A 2 -11.23 11.69 -4.61
N ALA A 3 -10.85 10.42 -4.39
CA ALA A 3 -9.50 10.09 -3.95
C ALA A 3 -8.68 9.77 -5.20
N PHE A 4 -7.98 10.77 -5.72
CA PHE A 4 -7.11 10.61 -6.88
C PHE A 4 -5.86 9.81 -6.49
N LEU A 5 -5.83 8.55 -6.90
CA LEU A 5 -4.62 7.74 -6.97
C LEU A 5 -3.82 8.21 -8.18
N GLU A 6 -2.84 9.09 -7.96
CA GLU A 6 -1.91 9.47 -9.02
C GLU A 6 -0.79 8.43 -9.16
N ARG A 7 -0.66 7.90 -10.39
CA ARG A 7 0.38 6.94 -10.78
C ARG A 7 1.71 7.71 -10.93
N ALA A 8 2.62 7.55 -9.98
CA ALA A 8 3.94 8.18 -10.03
C ALA A 8 4.99 7.13 -10.45
N SER A 9 5.50 7.28 -11.67
CA SER A 9 6.65 6.56 -12.27
C SER A 9 6.56 5.03 -12.38
N THR A 10 6.91 4.51 -13.56
CA THR A 10 7.27 3.11 -13.79
C THR A 10 8.77 3.06 -13.94
N ASP A 11 9.50 2.93 -12.83
CA ASP A 11 10.91 2.58 -12.90
C ASP A 11 11.04 1.05 -12.69
N LEU A 12 11.72 0.42 -13.63
CA LEU A 12 12.36 -0.90 -13.58
C LEU A 12 11.76 -2.07 -12.74
N GLY A 13 10.44 -2.22 -12.63
CA GLY A 13 9.87 -3.42 -12.01
C GLY A 13 9.03 -3.21 -10.75
N THR A 14 8.70 -1.96 -10.39
CA THR A 14 7.84 -1.66 -9.24
C THR A 14 6.59 -0.87 -9.64
N THR A 15 5.56 -0.88 -8.78
CA THR A 15 4.35 -0.06 -8.96
C THR A 15 3.97 0.62 -7.65
N LEU A 16 3.73 1.93 -7.73
CA LEU A 16 3.39 2.78 -6.60
C LEU A 16 1.90 3.12 -6.54
N PHE A 17 1.32 3.07 -5.35
CA PHE A 17 -0.09 3.39 -5.11
C PHE A 17 -0.25 4.25 -3.87
N ALA A 18 -0.84 5.45 -4.03
CA ALA A 18 -0.97 6.41 -2.94
C ALA A 18 -2.41 6.49 -2.38
N VAL A 19 -2.57 6.41 -1.06
CA VAL A 19 -3.85 6.66 -0.38
C VAL A 19 -3.68 7.73 0.70
N THR A 20 -4.61 8.67 0.77
CA THR A 20 -4.75 9.55 1.94
C THR A 20 -5.82 8.95 2.85
N LEU A 21 -5.46 8.63 4.09
CA LEU A 21 -6.35 7.94 5.01
C LEU A 21 -7.49 8.85 5.47
N THR A 22 -8.70 8.34 5.36
CA THR A 22 -9.85 8.89 6.08
C THR A 22 -9.87 8.41 7.54
N LYS A 23 -10.64 9.09 8.39
CA LYS A 23 -10.84 8.68 9.79
C LYS A 23 -11.31 7.24 9.95
N SER A 24 -12.20 6.79 9.07
CA SER A 24 -12.75 5.43 9.12
C SER A 24 -11.68 4.41 8.75
N GLN A 25 -10.90 4.65 7.70
CA GLN A 25 -9.85 3.74 7.24
C GLN A 25 -8.71 3.58 8.27
N ALA A 26 -8.29 4.67 8.92
CA ALA A 26 -7.25 4.61 9.95
C ALA A 26 -7.67 3.79 11.19
N LYS A 27 -8.99 3.68 11.46
CA LYS A 27 -9.55 2.95 12.61
C LYS A 27 -10.12 1.58 12.26
N ALA A 28 -10.31 1.30 10.97
CA ALA A 28 -10.94 0.07 10.50
C ALA A 28 -10.06 -1.16 10.74
N ILE A 29 -10.70 -2.32 10.80
CA ILE A 29 -10.00 -3.61 10.82
C ILE A 29 -9.45 -4.03 9.45
N HIS A 30 -9.82 -3.31 8.40
CA HIS A 30 -9.43 -3.57 7.01
C HIS A 30 -9.30 -2.28 6.20
N LEU A 31 -8.58 -2.36 5.08
CA LEU A 31 -8.50 -1.31 4.06
C LEU A 31 -8.97 -1.86 2.71
N ASP A 32 -9.92 -1.18 2.07
CA ASP A 32 -10.30 -1.45 0.69
C ASP A 32 -9.21 -1.04 -0.29
N LEU A 33 -8.88 -1.93 -1.23
CA LEU A 33 -7.87 -1.69 -2.26
C LEU A 33 -8.53 -1.25 -3.57
N ASN A 34 -7.88 -0.32 -4.27
CA ASN A 34 -8.30 0.07 -5.62
C ASN A 34 -8.07 -1.07 -6.62
N VAL A 35 -8.95 -1.19 -7.62
CA VAL A 35 -8.90 -2.21 -8.68
C VAL A 35 -7.50 -2.34 -9.30
N ALA A 36 -6.81 -1.24 -9.59
CA ALA A 36 -5.46 -1.29 -10.18
C ALA A 36 -4.42 -1.95 -9.26
N PHE A 37 -4.54 -1.73 -7.94
CA PHE A 37 -3.69 -2.39 -6.94
C PHE A 37 -4.02 -3.88 -6.83
N VAL A 38 -5.32 -4.19 -6.89
CA VAL A 38 -5.83 -5.56 -6.84
C VAL A 38 -5.32 -6.40 -8.00
N ASP A 39 -5.23 -5.84 -9.20
CA ASP A 39 -4.77 -6.57 -10.38
C ASP A 39 -3.28 -6.96 -10.26
N VAL A 40 -2.46 -6.07 -9.70
CA VAL A 40 -1.04 -6.36 -9.40
C VAL A 40 -0.92 -7.43 -8.33
N ILE A 41 -1.64 -7.32 -7.21
CA ILE A 41 -1.54 -8.33 -6.14
C ILE A 41 -2.03 -9.70 -6.60
N LYS A 42 -3.11 -9.75 -7.39
CA LYS A 42 -3.65 -11.02 -7.90
C LYS A 42 -2.69 -11.70 -8.87
N SER A 43 -1.97 -10.95 -9.70
CA SER A 43 -1.00 -11.53 -10.64
C SER A 43 0.20 -12.18 -9.95
N LEU A 44 0.43 -11.82 -8.67
CA LEU A 44 1.48 -12.40 -7.83
C LEU A 44 1.03 -13.63 -7.04
N GLU A 45 -0.26 -14.03 -7.13
CA GLU A 45 -0.85 -15.18 -6.43
C GLU A 45 -0.69 -15.17 -4.89
N MET A 46 -0.62 -13.97 -4.30
CA MET A 46 -0.40 -13.80 -2.87
C MET A 46 -1.71 -13.80 -2.08
N ASN A 47 -1.77 -14.60 -1.01
CA ASN A 47 -2.89 -14.60 -0.05
C ASN A 47 -2.56 -13.88 1.27
N VAL A 48 -1.27 -13.70 1.53
CA VAL A 48 -0.71 -12.99 2.68
C VAL A 48 0.40 -12.10 2.17
N ILE A 49 0.48 -10.88 2.69
CA ILE A 49 1.55 -9.92 2.40
C ILE A 49 2.13 -9.37 3.69
N TYR A 50 3.31 -8.78 3.62
CA TYR A 50 3.97 -8.08 4.70
C TYR A 50 4.01 -6.60 4.37
N LEU A 51 3.26 -5.80 5.14
CA LEU A 51 3.33 -4.35 5.07
C LEU A 51 4.56 -3.90 5.85
N VAL A 52 5.58 -3.42 5.15
CA VAL A 52 6.86 -3.03 5.75
C VAL A 52 6.96 -1.52 5.76
N ALA A 53 7.04 -0.92 6.95
CA ALA A 53 7.37 0.49 7.15
C ALA A 53 8.71 0.62 7.89
N ARG A 54 9.23 1.86 7.98
CA ARG A 54 10.59 2.26 8.45
C ARG A 54 11.37 1.28 9.34
N ARG A 55 10.74 0.67 10.36
CA ARG A 55 11.41 -0.24 11.30
C ARG A 55 10.57 -1.47 11.67
N ASN A 56 9.43 -1.69 11.02
CA ASN A 56 8.52 -2.79 11.36
C ASN A 56 7.85 -3.38 10.13
N GLY A 57 7.61 -4.69 10.19
CA GLY A 57 6.82 -5.43 9.23
C GLY A 57 5.59 -6.02 9.92
N VAL A 58 4.42 -5.84 9.31
CA VAL A 58 3.18 -6.46 9.78
C VAL A 58 2.65 -7.39 8.71
N GLU A 59 2.55 -8.67 9.05
CA GLU A 59 1.82 -9.62 8.22
C GLU A 59 0.35 -9.19 8.11
N CYS A 60 -0.15 -9.12 6.88
CA CYS A 60 -1.52 -8.77 6.55
C CYS A 60 -2.13 -9.79 5.59
N LYS A 61 -3.29 -10.34 5.97
CA LYS A 61 -4.07 -11.24 5.11
C LYS A 61 -4.81 -10.45 4.06
N LEU A 62 -4.84 -10.97 2.83
CA LEU A 62 -5.68 -10.44 1.78
C LEU A 62 -7.07 -11.07 1.84
N LEU A 63 -8.11 -10.22 1.88
CA LEU A 63 -9.49 -10.68 1.83
C LEU A 63 -10.04 -10.45 0.43
N VAL A 64 -10.21 -11.53 -0.33
CA VAL A 64 -10.73 -11.48 -1.71
C VAL A 64 -12.21 -11.83 -1.71
N SER A 65 -13.05 -10.91 -2.16
CA SER A 65 -14.48 -11.17 -2.41
C SER A 65 -14.72 -11.33 -3.91
N ARG A 66 -15.02 -12.57 -4.35
CA ARG A 66 -15.36 -12.85 -5.75
C ARG A 66 -16.68 -12.18 -6.15
N THR A 67 -17.69 -12.24 -5.27
CA THR A 67 -19.02 -11.65 -5.52
C THR A 67 -18.97 -10.13 -5.63
N LYS A 68 -18.25 -9.46 -4.73
CA LYS A 68 -18.14 -7.98 -4.74
C LYS A 68 -17.02 -7.47 -5.64
N LYS A 69 -16.26 -8.37 -6.29
CA LYS A 69 -15.05 -8.07 -7.06
C LYS A 69 -14.08 -7.13 -6.33
N SER A 70 -13.95 -7.28 -5.01
CA SER A 70 -13.12 -6.41 -4.18
C SER A 70 -12.03 -7.21 -3.45
N THR A 71 -10.92 -6.56 -3.17
CA THR A 71 -9.84 -7.11 -2.35
C THR A 71 -9.48 -6.10 -1.27
N LYS A 72 -9.14 -6.58 -0.08
CA LYS A 72 -8.83 -5.75 1.08
C LYS A 72 -7.55 -6.22 1.75
N PHE A 73 -6.82 -5.28 2.34
CA PHE A 73 -5.97 -5.62 3.49
C PHE A 73 -6.88 -5.94 4.67
N GLY A 74 -6.84 -7.16 5.16
CA GLY A 74 -7.67 -7.66 6.24
C GLY A 74 -6.96 -7.66 7.57
N GLN A 75 -6.98 -8.83 8.24
CA GLN A 75 -6.25 -9.05 9.49
C GLN A 75 -4.80 -8.59 9.31
N GLY A 76 -4.31 -7.74 10.21
CA GLY A 76 -3.00 -7.08 10.10
C GLY A 76 -3.09 -5.58 9.86
N TRP A 77 -4.09 -5.10 9.10
CA TRP A 77 -4.24 -3.67 8.78
C TRP A 77 -4.32 -2.80 10.03
N ARG A 78 -5.24 -3.11 10.95
CA ARG A 78 -5.38 -2.33 12.19
C ARG A 78 -4.11 -2.35 13.05
N LYS A 79 -3.40 -3.48 13.09
CA LYS A 79 -2.13 -3.60 13.81
C LYS A 79 -1.08 -2.68 13.17
N PHE A 80 -0.97 -2.70 11.85
CA PHE A 80 -0.09 -1.81 11.09
C PHE A 80 -0.40 -0.34 11.37
N CYS A 81 -1.67 0.07 11.39
CA CYS A 81 -2.07 1.43 11.75
C CYS A 81 -1.64 1.81 13.17
N VAL A 82 -1.89 0.94 14.15
CA VAL A 82 -1.53 1.19 15.56
C VAL A 82 -0.02 1.31 15.73
N GLU A 83 0.76 0.38 15.20
CA GLU A 83 2.22 0.39 15.36
C GLU A 83 2.88 1.60 14.68
N ASN A 84 2.31 2.08 13.58
CA ASN A 84 2.80 3.25 12.85
C ASN A 84 2.09 4.56 13.27
N SER A 85 1.23 4.53 14.29
CA SER A 85 0.47 5.69 14.78
C SER A 85 -0.31 6.44 13.68
N LEU A 86 -0.87 5.70 12.73
CA LEU A 86 -1.58 6.26 11.58
C LEU A 86 -2.90 6.93 11.99
N LYS A 87 -3.18 8.07 11.37
CA LYS A 87 -4.37 8.88 11.60
C LYS A 87 -4.96 9.42 10.31
N GLU A 88 -6.14 10.03 10.43
CA GLU A 88 -6.77 10.76 9.33
C GLU A 88 -5.83 11.82 8.74
N GLY A 89 -5.81 11.91 7.42
CA GLY A 89 -4.96 12.82 6.67
C GLY A 89 -3.56 12.28 6.38
N ASP A 90 -3.13 11.18 7.01
CA ASP A 90 -1.85 10.58 6.68
C ASP A 90 -1.88 10.02 5.25
N ARG A 91 -0.84 10.33 4.47
CA ARG A 91 -0.65 9.83 3.11
C ARG A 91 0.27 8.63 3.13
N LEU A 92 -0.20 7.49 2.62
CA LEU A 92 0.58 6.28 2.44
C LEU A 92 0.87 6.09 0.96
N VAL A 93 2.10 5.70 0.61
CA VAL A 93 2.41 5.14 -0.71
C VAL A 93 2.83 3.68 -0.52
N PHE A 94 2.13 2.78 -1.19
CA PHE A 94 2.43 1.37 -1.26
C PHE A 94 3.27 1.11 -2.49
N GLU A 95 4.43 0.48 -2.31
CA GLU A 95 5.29 0.02 -3.38
C GLU A 95 5.24 -1.49 -3.47
N VAL A 96 5.00 -1.99 -4.68
CA VAL A 96 4.95 -3.42 -4.99
C VAL A 96 6.01 -3.73 -6.05
N ASP A 97 6.97 -4.58 -5.71
CA ASP A 97 7.95 -5.14 -6.64
C ASP A 97 7.36 -6.37 -7.34
N HIS A 98 7.23 -6.29 -8.67
CA HIS A 98 6.68 -7.38 -9.48
C HIS A 98 7.74 -8.31 -10.08
N LEU A 99 9.02 -7.99 -9.93
CA LEU A 99 10.14 -8.83 -10.40
C LEU A 99 10.54 -9.86 -9.36
N GLN A 100 10.62 -9.46 -8.09
CA GLN A 100 11.05 -10.36 -7.03
C GLN A 100 9.99 -11.38 -6.60
N LYS A 101 8.72 -11.15 -6.97
CA LYS A 101 7.57 -12.01 -6.61
C LYS A 101 7.52 -12.35 -5.11
N GLN A 102 7.96 -11.41 -4.26
CA GLN A 102 7.93 -11.56 -2.82
C GLN A 102 6.66 -10.93 -2.24
N PRO A 103 6.10 -11.49 -1.16
CA PRO A 103 4.89 -10.98 -0.54
C PRO A 103 5.16 -9.74 0.32
N ILE A 104 5.99 -8.81 -0.17
CA ILE A 104 6.39 -7.60 0.55
C ILE A 104 5.79 -6.40 -0.16
N VAL A 105 5.13 -5.54 0.62
CA VAL A 105 4.65 -4.24 0.17
C VAL A 105 5.30 -3.21 1.07
N GLU A 106 6.20 -2.42 0.50
CA GLU A 106 6.82 -1.33 1.25
C GLU A 106 5.84 -0.17 1.39
N VAL A 107 5.79 0.43 2.58
CA VAL A 107 4.84 1.49 2.91
C VAL A 107 5.56 2.76 3.34
N TYR A 108 5.33 3.80 2.56
CA TYR A 108 5.94 5.10 2.64
C TYR A 108 4.93 6.04 3.31
N ILE A 109 5.11 6.35 4.61
CA ILE A 109 4.16 7.17 5.39
C ILE A 109 4.56 8.65 5.35
N ASN A 110 3.60 9.51 4.98
CA ASN A 110 3.68 10.97 4.94
C ASN A 110 4.90 11.53 4.20
N ARG A 111 5.47 10.77 3.26
CA ARG A 111 6.79 11.14 2.72
C ARG A 111 6.74 12.54 2.11
N CYS A 112 7.56 13.41 2.71
CA CYS A 112 7.98 14.67 2.12
C CYS A 112 8.77 14.33 0.85
N TYR A 113 8.31 14.80 -0.31
CA TYR A 113 8.91 14.53 -1.62
C TYR A 113 10.31 15.12 -1.79
N CYS A 114 10.85 15.85 -0.81
CA CYS A 114 12.15 16.52 -0.90
C CYS A 114 13.38 15.57 -0.90
N GLY A 115 13.21 14.30 -0.53
CA GLY A 115 14.32 13.33 -0.47
C GLY A 115 14.28 12.23 -1.53
N VAL A 116 13.14 12.03 -2.22
CA VAL A 116 13.01 11.01 -3.29
C VAL A 116 13.45 11.59 -4.64
N ALA A 117 13.33 12.91 -4.82
CA ALA A 117 13.88 13.63 -5.97
C ALA A 117 15.42 13.77 -5.97
N LYS A 118 16.15 13.08 -5.08
CA LYS A 118 17.62 13.08 -5.04
C LYS A 118 18.27 11.72 -5.35
N SER A 119 17.50 10.68 -5.68
CA SER A 119 18.04 9.39 -6.12
C SER A 119 17.43 8.87 -7.43
N ILE A 120 16.63 9.68 -8.11
CA ILE A 120 16.45 9.57 -9.56
C ILE A 120 17.32 10.67 -10.14
N ASP A 121 18.40 10.25 -10.79
CA ASP A 121 19.42 11.09 -11.37
C ASP A 121 18.82 12.23 -12.23
N LEU A 122 19.09 13.47 -11.82
CA LEU A 122 19.21 14.58 -12.77
C LEU A 122 20.69 14.64 -13.17
N VAL A 123 21.03 13.89 -14.21
CA VAL A 123 21.99 14.37 -15.22
C VAL A 123 21.24 15.33 -16.13
#